data_AF-A0A2N1BYD6-F1
#
_entry.id   AF-A0A2N1BYD6-F1
#
_cell.length_a   1.000
_cell.length_b   1.000
_cell.length_c   1.000
_cell.angle_alpha   90.00
_cell.angle_beta   90.00
_cell.angle_gamma   90.00
#
_symmetry.space_group_name_H-M   'P 1'
#
loop_
_entity.id
_entity.type
_entity.pdbx_description
1 polymer ?
#
loop_
_entity_poly.entity_id
_entity_poly.type
_entity_poly.pdbx_seq_one_letter_code
_entity_poly.pdbx_strand_id
1 'polypeptide(L)' 'MKLIMKTEFDNLRLNSKHDYDTDSNGEKQVVKVYCDELLIAKKIKLKKSVRFFGISGYEQYLTQEDV' A
#
# COMPACT_ATOMS: atom_id res chain seq x y z
N MET A 1 -11.34 -4.50 0.72
CA MET A 1 -9.94 -4.37 0.25
C MET A 1 -9.68 -5.47 -0.77
N LYS A 2 -9.11 -5.11 -1.93
CA LYS A 2 -8.75 -6.01 -3.03
C LYS A 2 -7.29 -6.42 -2.90
N LEU A 3 -6.95 -7.65 -3.29
CA LEU A 3 -5.54 -8.06 -3.40
C LEU A 3 -4.93 -7.33 -4.61
N ILE A 4 -3.75 -6.74 -4.43
CA ILE A 4 -3.03 -6.03 -5.49
C ILE A 4 -1.62 -6.61 -5.65
N MET A 5 -0.98 -6.32 -6.78
CA MET A 5 0.39 -6.71 -7.03
C MET A 5 1.38 -5.83 -6.24
N LYS A 6 2.60 -6.34 -6.03
CA LYS A 6 3.67 -5.59 -5.37
C LYS A 6 3.98 -4.28 -6.12
N THR A 7 3.99 -4.33 -7.45
CA THR A 7 4.27 -3.18 -8.33
C THR A 7 3.29 -2.04 -8.09
N GLU A 8 2.00 -2.35 -7.98
CA GLU A 8 0.95 -1.37 -7.72
C GLU A 8 1.07 -0.77 -6.32
N PHE A 9 1.35 -1.60 -5.32
CA PHE A 9 1.59 -1.12 -3.96
C PHE A 9 2.83 -0.21 -3.88
N ASP A 10 3.91 -0.59 -4.56
CA ASP A 10 5.15 0.20 -4.57
C ASP A 10 4.90 1.55 -5.27
N ASN A 11 4.12 1.61 -6.36
CA ASN A 11 3.70 2.86 -6.99
C ASN A 11 2.96 3.78 -6.01
N LEU A 12 1.96 3.24 -5.31
CA LEU A 12 1.22 3.99 -4.28
C LEU A 12 2.11 4.46 -3.13
N ARG A 13 3.06 3.63 -2.68
CA ARG A 13 3.94 3.94 -1.54
C ARG A 13 5.07 4.90 -1.91
N LEU A 14 5.59 4.83 -3.13
CA LEU A 14 6.69 5.68 -3.61
C LEU A 14 6.20 7.06 -4.06
N ASN A 15 4.89 7.22 -4.26
CA ASN A 15 4.30 8.52 -4.55
C ASN A 15 4.50 9.48 -3.36
N SER A 16 5.19 10.59 -3.61
CA SER A 16 5.50 11.61 -2.60
C SER A 16 4.27 12.37 -2.07
N LYS A 17 3.12 12.24 -2.73
CA LYS A 17 1.84 12.81 -2.28
C LYS A 17 1.13 11.94 -1.23
N HIS A 18 1.64 10.73 -0.98
CA HIS A 18 1.03 9.80 -0.04
C HIS A 18 1.90 9.66 1.20
N ASP A 19 1.24 9.54 2.34
CA ASP A 19 1.88 9.18 3.58
C ASP A 19 1.83 7.68 3.78
N TYR A 20 2.81 7.14 4.49
CA TYR A 20 2.74 5.75 4.91
C TYR A 20 3.18 5.59 6.36
N ASP A 21 2.49 4.69 7.04
CA ASP A 21 2.78 4.30 8.40
C ASP A 21 3.20 2.82 8.42
N THR A 22 4.11 2.47 9.31
CA THR A 22 4.61 1.10 9.46
C THR A 22 4.48 0.67 10.90
N ASP A 23 3.56 -0.27 11.13
CA ASP A 23 3.38 -0.93 12.42
C ASP A 23 4.05 -2.31 12.38
N SER A 24 4.88 -2.60 13.37
CA SER A 24 5.55 -3.89 13.49
C SER A 24 5.39 -4.45 14.89
N ASN A 25 4.79 -5.63 14.99
CA ASN A 25 4.60 -6.36 16.23
C ASN A 25 5.14 -7.78 16.07
N GLY A 26 6.36 -8.01 16.56
CA GLY A 26 7.06 -9.29 16.46
C GLY A 26 7.19 -9.77 15.01
N GLU A 27 6.50 -10.87 14.69
CA GLU A 27 6.52 -11.49 13.35
C GLU A 27 5.53 -10.90 12.34
N LYS A 28 4.70 -9.95 12.79
CA LYS A 28 3.71 -9.26 11.96
C LYS A 28 4.18 -7.83 11.68
N GLN A 29 4.22 -7.46 10.40
CA GLN A 29 4.45 -6.09 9.97
C GLN A 29 3.29 -5.65 9.07
N VAL A 30 2.73 -4.49 9.36
CA VAL A 30 1.67 -3.87 8.58
C VAL A 30 2.15 -2.50 8.13
N VAL A 31 2.23 -2.29 6.82
CA VAL A 31 2.47 -0.96 6.24
C VAL A 31 1.13 -0.46 5.73
N LYS A 32 0.73 0.75 6.09
CA LYS A 32 -0.49 1.40 5.64
C LYS A 32 -0.10 2.61 4.81
N VAL A 33 -0.76 2.83 3.69
CA VAL A 33 -0.55 3.97 2.80
C VAL A 33 -1.82 4.81 2.79
N TYR A 34 -1.66 6.10 3.03
CA TYR A 34 -2.73 7.07 3.15
C TYR A 34 -2.57 8.17 2.09
N CYS A 35 -3.70 8.62 1.54
CA CYS A 35 -3.79 9.80 0.69
C CYS A 35 -4.84 10.71 1.32
N ASP A 36 -4.48 11.94 1.69
CA ASP A 36 -5.39 12.90 2.34
C ASP A 36 -6.20 12.26 3.50
N GLU A 37 -5.49 11.58 4.41
CA GLU A 37 -6.05 10.84 5.56
C GLU A 37 -6.83 9.54 5.24
N LEU A 38 -7.11 9.27 3.96
CA LEU A 38 -7.79 8.05 3.52
C LEU A 38 -6.81 6.89 3.32
N LEU A 39 -7.08 5.75 3.97
CA LEU A 39 -6.30 4.52 3.78
C LEU A 39 -6.56 3.94 2.37
N ILE A 40 -5.62 4.14 1.45
CA ILE A 40 -5.74 3.68 0.05
C ILE A 40 -5.15 2.28 -0.17
N ALA A 41 -4.11 1.91 0.58
CA ALA A 41 -3.49 0.60 0.46
C ALA A 41 -2.85 0.14 1.77
N LYS A 42 -2.60 -1.16 1.89
CA LYS A 42 -1.82 -1.73 2.99
C LYS A 42 -1.06 -2.98 2.55
N LYS A 43 0.10 -3.19 3.13
CA LYS A 43 0.90 -4.41 3.07
C LYS A 43 0.82 -5.11 4.41
N ILE A 44 0.55 -6.41 4.39
CA ILE A 44 0.61 -7.26 5.59
C ILE A 44 1.68 -8.32 5.35
N LYS A 45 2.70 -8.31 6.19
CA LYS A 45 3.71 -9.36 6.29
C LYS A 45 3.47 -10.13 7.59
N LEU A 46 3.32 -11.44 7.47
CA LEU A 46 3.20 -12.36 8.61
C LEU A 46 4.21 -13.48 8.41
N LYS A 47 5.22 -13.56 9.28
CA LYS A 47 6.35 -14.48 9.13
C LYS A 47 7.02 -14.33 7.75
N LYS A 48 6.85 -15.33 6.88
CA LYS A 48 7.37 -15.37 5.49
C LYS A 48 6.34 -14.96 4.43
N SER A 49 5.06 -14.83 4.79
CA SER A 49 4.00 -14.47 3.85
C SER A 49 3.84 -12.96 3.76
N VAL A 50 3.79 -12.42 2.55
CA VAL A 50 3.52 -11.00 2.29
C VAL A 50 2.31 -10.91 1.37
N ARG A 51 1.38 -10.03 1.71
CA ARG A 51 0.19 -9.75 0.91
C ARG A 51 0.00 -8.24 0.82
N PHE A 52 -0.37 -7.77 -0.36
CA PHE A 52 -0.66 -6.37 -0.63
C PHE A 52 -2.14 -6.20 -0.89
N PHE A 53 -2.70 -5.12 -0.39
CA PHE A 53 -4.12 -4.84 -0.45
C PHE A 53 -4.35 -3.38 -0.83
N GLY A 54 -5.27 -3.14 -1.76
CA GLY A 54 -5.77 -1.81 -2.12
C GLY A 54 -7.24 -1.64 -1.74
N ILE A 55 -7.70 -0.39 -1.69
CA ILE A 55 -9.15 -0.10 -1.68
C ILE A 55 -9.77 -0.36 -3.05
N SER A 56 -11.09 -0.42 -3.12
CA SER A 56 -11.77 -0.41 -4.43
C SER A 56 -11.54 0.97 -5.08
N GLY A 57 -11.06 0.99 -6.32
CA GLY A 57 -10.71 2.23 -7.02
C GLY A 57 -9.30 2.75 -6.73
N TYR A 58 -8.41 1.94 -6.13
CA TYR A 58 -7.02 2.33 -5.89
C TYR A 58 -6.28 2.77 -7.17
N GLU A 59 -6.73 2.30 -8.33
CA GLU A 59 -6.19 2.66 -9.65
C GLU A 59 -6.19 4.18 -9.89
N GLN A 60 -7.12 4.93 -9.29
CA GLN A 60 -7.19 6.39 -9.39
C GLN A 60 -6.04 7.10 -8.67
N TYR A 61 -5.41 6.42 -7.71
CA TYR A 61 -4.29 6.94 -6.93
C TYR A 61 -2.94 6.46 -7.46
N LEU A 62 -2.93 5.55 -8.45
CA LEU A 62 -1.71 5.16 -9.12
C LEU A 62 -1.19 6.36 -9.92
N THR A 63 0.08 6.70 -9.72
CA THR A 63 0.76 7.60 -10.65
C THR A 63 0.98 6.81 -11.93
N GLN A 64 0.26 7.16 -12.99
CA GLN A 64 0.67 6.81 -14.34
C GLN A 64 2.06 7.42 -14.50
N GLU A 65 3.10 6.59 -14.70
CA GLU A 65 4.34 7.09 -15.27
C GLU A 65 3.94 7.79 -16.58
N ASP A 66 4.11 9.11 -16.60
CA ASP A 66 3.96 9.91 -17.81
C ASP A 66 4.84 9.27 -18.91
N VAL A 67 4.22 9.13 -20.07
CA VAL A 67 4.74 8.59 -21.34
C VAL A 67 6.14 9.07 -21.68
#